data_AF-A0A8D1X9Y0-F1
#
_entry.id   AF-A0A8D1X9Y0-F1
#
_cell.length_a   1.000
_cell.length_b   1.000
_cell.length_c   1.000
_cell.angle_alpha   90.00
_cell.angle_beta   90.00
_cell.angle_gamma   90.00
#
_symmetry.space_group_name_H-M   'P 1'
#
loop_
_entity.id
_entity.type
_entity.pdbx_description
1 polymer ?
#
loop_
_entity_poly.entity_id
_entity_poly.type
_entity_poly.pdbx_seq_one_letter_code
_entity_poly.pdbx_strand_id
1 'polypeptide(L)'
;MLKYFATFEVFFEENLSKLFLHFKSYSLTPDIYLIDWIFTLYSKSLPLDLACRVWDVFCRDGEEFLFRTGLGILRLYEDILLKMDFIHIAQFLTKLPEDITSEKLFSCIAAIQMQNSTKKWTQVFASVMKDIKEGDKNNSPALKS
;
A
#
# COMPACT_ATOMS: atom_id res chain seq x y z
N MET A 1 -1.88 5.98 -11.25
CA MET A 1 -0.97 5.32 -10.29
C MET A 1 -0.60 6.21 -9.11
N LEU A 2 -0.04 7.41 -9.31
CA LEU A 2 0.35 8.32 -8.20
C LEU A 2 -0.74 8.55 -7.13
N LYS A 3 -2.00 8.67 -7.56
CA LYS A 3 -3.15 8.86 -6.66
C LYS A 3 -3.40 7.67 -5.74
N TYR A 4 -3.17 6.45 -6.25
CA TYR A 4 -3.25 5.22 -5.47
C TYR A 4 -2.12 5.17 -4.44
N PHE A 5 -0.91 5.60 -4.78
CA PHE A 5 0.18 5.70 -3.80
C PHE A 5 -0.14 6.70 -2.70
N ALA A 6 -0.60 7.90 -3.05
CA ALA A 6 -0.97 8.90 -2.05
C ALA A 6 -2.11 8.40 -1.14
N THR A 7 -3.12 7.73 -1.71
CA THR A 7 -4.20 7.12 -0.91
C THR A 7 -3.68 5.99 -0.02
N PHE A 8 -2.80 5.14 -0.54
CA PHE A 8 -2.15 4.07 0.22
C PHE A 8 -1.32 4.61 1.38
N GLU A 9 -0.54 5.67 1.16
CA GLU A 9 0.29 6.30 2.21
C GLU A 9 -0.56 6.83 3.37
N VAL A 10 -1.75 7.37 3.10
CA VAL A 10 -2.70 7.80 4.15
C VAL A 10 -3.06 6.62 5.06
N PHE A 11 -3.47 5.49 4.50
CA PHE A 11 -3.83 4.31 5.31
C PHE A 11 -2.61 3.61 5.91
N PHE A 12 -1.43 3.74 5.28
CA PHE A 12 -0.18 3.22 5.81
C PHE A 12 0.22 3.95 7.09
N GLU A 13 0.21 5.29 7.07
CA GLU A 13 0.50 6.11 8.25
C GLU A 13 -0.46 5.81 9.41
N GLU A 14 -1.76 5.66 9.12
CA GLU A 14 -2.76 5.37 10.16
C GLU A 14 -2.60 3.99 10.79
N ASN A 15 -2.32 2.97 9.98
CA ASN A 15 -2.28 1.59 10.47
C ASN A 15 -0.92 1.21 11.07
N LEU A 16 0.17 1.77 10.54
CA LEU A 16 1.56 1.36 10.83
C LEU A 16 2.48 2.60 10.94
N SER A 17 2.08 3.57 11.77
CA SER A 17 2.76 4.88 11.87
C SER A 17 4.28 4.80 12.10
N LYS A 18 4.74 3.87 12.95
CA LYS A 18 6.17 3.65 13.21
C LYS A 18 6.92 3.22 11.95
N LEU A 19 6.38 2.24 11.23
CA LEU A 19 6.97 1.73 9.99
C LEU A 19 6.90 2.78 8.86
N PHE A 20 5.80 3.53 8.78
CA PHE A 20 5.64 4.63 7.84
C PHE A 20 6.73 5.69 8.04
N LEU A 21 6.94 6.16 9.27
CA LEU A 21 8.00 7.12 9.59
C LEU A 21 9.39 6.56 9.30
N HIS A 22 9.63 5.29 9.57
CA HIS A 22 10.87 4.60 9.21
C HIS A 22 11.12 4.64 7.70
N PHE A 23 10.12 4.31 6.89
CA PHE A 23 10.23 4.36 5.42
C PHE A 23 10.45 5.79 4.93
N LYS A 24 9.76 6.78 5.51
CA LYS A 24 9.96 8.20 5.18
C LYS A 24 11.38 8.68 5.51
N SER A 25 11.99 8.20 6.60
CA SER A 25 13.37 8.57 6.96
C SER A 25 14.41 8.11 5.93
N TYR A 26 14.11 7.05 5.19
CA TYR A 26 14.93 6.52 4.11
C TYR A 26 14.48 6.97 2.72
N SER A 27 13.48 7.85 2.61
CA SER A 27 12.83 8.21 1.34
C SER A 27 12.38 7.00 0.53
N LEU A 28 11.96 5.92 1.22
CA LEU A 28 11.49 4.70 0.59
C LEU A 28 10.03 4.87 0.18
N THR A 29 9.81 4.94 -1.13
CA THR A 29 8.49 5.25 -1.71
C THR A 29 7.75 3.99 -2.18
N PRO A 30 6.40 4.00 -2.17
CA PRO A 30 5.61 2.81 -2.54
C PRO A 30 5.85 2.25 -3.94
N ASP A 31 6.32 3.06 -4.89
CA ASP A 31 6.60 2.60 -6.27
C ASP A 31 7.64 1.48 -6.34
N ILE A 32 8.55 1.40 -5.34
CA ILE A 32 9.61 0.38 -5.28
C ILE A 32 9.03 -1.03 -5.12
N TYR A 33 7.92 -1.20 -4.41
CA TYR A 33 7.36 -2.52 -4.09
C TYR A 33 5.89 -2.70 -4.52
N LEU A 34 5.08 -1.65 -4.44
CA LEU A 34 3.64 -1.73 -4.59
C LEU A 34 3.19 -1.85 -6.05
N ILE A 35 3.98 -1.36 -7.01
CA ILE A 35 3.67 -1.47 -8.45
C ILE A 35 3.47 -2.94 -8.83
N ASP A 36 4.50 -3.76 -8.62
CA ASP A 36 4.46 -5.18 -9.00
C ASP A 36 3.36 -5.93 -8.27
N TRP A 37 3.16 -5.63 -6.98
CA TRP A 37 2.11 -6.23 -6.16
C TRP A 37 0.72 -5.98 -6.75
N ILE A 38 0.40 -4.73 -7.10
CA ILE A 38 -0.94 -4.38 -7.57
C ILE A 38 -1.15 -4.77 -9.04
N PHE A 39 -0.17 -4.51 -9.92
CA PHE A 39 -0.30 -4.81 -11.35
C PHE A 39 -0.46 -6.31 -11.65
N THR A 40 0.23 -7.15 -10.88
CA THR A 40 0.14 -8.61 -11.03
C THR A 40 -0.90 -9.23 -10.10
N LEU A 41 -1.69 -8.40 -9.39
CA LEU A 41 -2.62 -8.87 -8.37
C LEU A 41 -1.95 -9.87 -7.41
N TYR A 42 -0.70 -9.61 -7.01
CA TYR A 42 0.14 -10.45 -6.16
C TYR A 42 0.62 -11.78 -6.75
N SER A 43 0.29 -12.15 -7.98
CA SER A 43 0.68 -13.46 -8.55
C SER A 43 2.18 -13.63 -8.77
N LYS A 44 2.92 -12.53 -8.92
CA LYS A 44 4.38 -12.54 -9.02
C LYS A 44 5.06 -12.55 -7.63
N SER A 45 4.35 -12.07 -6.61
CA SER A 45 4.94 -11.72 -5.31
C SER A 45 4.58 -12.68 -4.18
N LEU A 46 3.50 -13.45 -4.33
CA LEU A 46 3.05 -14.46 -3.37
C LEU A 46 2.97 -15.84 -4.03
N PRO A 47 3.07 -16.93 -3.25
CA PRO A 47 2.73 -18.27 -3.74
C PRO A 47 1.33 -18.29 -4.37
N LEU A 48 1.15 -19.04 -5.46
CA LEU A 48 -0.08 -19.03 -6.26
C LEU A 48 -1.34 -19.28 -5.42
N ASP A 49 -1.31 -20.27 -4.53
CA ASP A 49 -2.45 -20.58 -3.66
C ASP A 49 -2.87 -19.39 -2.78
N LEU A 50 -1.90 -18.59 -2.34
CA LEU A 50 -2.16 -17.39 -1.54
C LEU A 50 -2.66 -16.24 -2.40
N ALA A 51 -2.08 -16.06 -3.59
CA ALA A 51 -2.55 -15.09 -4.57
C ALA A 51 -4.01 -15.37 -4.97
N CYS A 52 -4.39 -16.63 -5.22
CA CYS A 52 -5.77 -17.04 -5.50
C CYS A 52 -6.74 -16.62 -4.38
N ARG A 53 -6.37 -16.80 -3.10
CA ARG A 53 -7.21 -16.33 -1.98
C ARG A 53 -7.35 -14.81 -1.94
N VAL A 54 -6.30 -14.08 -2.30
CA VAL A 54 -6.38 -12.61 -2.44
C VAL A 54 -7.34 -12.26 -3.58
N TRP A 55 -7.31 -13.01 -4.68
CA TRP A 55 -8.20 -12.81 -5.83
C TRP A 55 -9.67 -13.08 -5.47
N ASP A 56 -9.97 -14.12 -4.71
CA ASP A 56 -11.33 -14.42 -4.26
C ASP A 56 -11.96 -13.23 -3.54
N VAL A 57 -11.20 -12.60 -2.64
CA VAL A 57 -11.68 -11.45 -1.88
C VAL A 57 -11.64 -10.17 -2.72
N PHE A 58 -10.66 -9.99 -3.59
CA PHE A 58 -10.65 -8.90 -4.57
C PHE A 58 -11.89 -8.92 -5.47
N CYS A 59 -12.32 -10.08 -5.94
CA CYS A 59 -13.55 -10.22 -6.73
C CYS A 59 -14.81 -9.83 -5.95
N ARG A 60 -14.79 -9.98 -4.61
CA ARG A 60 -15.91 -9.62 -3.71
C ARG A 60 -15.90 -8.14 -3.32
N ASP A 61 -14.74 -7.62 -2.92
CA ASP A 61 -14.58 -6.33 -2.24
C ASP A 61 -13.97 -5.24 -3.14
N GLY A 62 -13.43 -5.62 -4.31
CA GLY A 62 -12.83 -4.72 -5.28
C GLY A 62 -11.39 -4.31 -4.95
N GLU A 63 -10.92 -3.27 -5.66
CA GLU A 63 -9.50 -2.84 -5.65
C GLU A 63 -8.97 -2.42 -4.27
N GLU A 64 -9.83 -1.94 -3.38
CA GLU A 64 -9.46 -1.60 -1.99
C GLU A 64 -8.76 -2.78 -1.30
N PHE A 65 -9.22 -4.00 -1.55
CA PHE A 65 -8.66 -5.19 -0.93
C PHE A 65 -7.20 -5.45 -1.34
N LEU A 66 -6.79 -5.03 -2.54
CA LEU A 66 -5.40 -5.13 -2.96
C LEU A 66 -4.51 -4.25 -2.07
N PHE A 67 -4.90 -2.99 -1.85
CA PHE A 67 -4.14 -2.09 -0.98
C PHE A 67 -4.15 -2.55 0.48
N ARG A 68 -5.29 -3.07 0.97
CA ARG A 68 -5.39 -3.70 2.29
C ARG A 68 -4.45 -4.90 2.42
N THR A 69 -4.32 -5.70 1.36
CA THR A 69 -3.36 -6.82 1.30
C THR A 69 -1.93 -6.33 1.41
N GLY A 70 -1.55 -5.28 0.67
CA GLY A 70 -0.24 -4.65 0.77
C GLY A 70 0.09 -4.17 2.18
N LEU A 71 -0.85 -3.51 2.85
CA LEU A 71 -0.70 -3.11 4.26
C LEU A 71 -0.61 -4.32 5.20
N GLY A 72 -1.34 -5.39 4.91
CA GLY A 72 -1.26 -6.66 5.64
C GLY A 72 0.13 -7.31 5.55
N ILE A 73 0.77 -7.27 4.38
CA ILE A 73 2.16 -7.73 4.20
C ILE A 73 3.12 -6.88 5.01
N LEU A 74 3.01 -5.55 4.94
CA LEU A 74 3.85 -4.65 5.72
C LEU A 74 3.69 -4.88 7.22
N ARG A 75 2.47 -5.11 7.70
CA ARG A 75 2.18 -5.46 9.09
C ARG A 75 2.77 -6.81 9.50
N LEU A 76 2.68 -7.82 8.63
CA LEU A 76 3.24 -9.15 8.90
C LEU A 76 4.75 -9.08 9.15
N TYR A 77 5.44 -8.16 8.50
CA TYR A 77 6.89 -8.01 8.56
C TYR A 77 7.37 -6.75 9.28
N GLU A 78 6.49 -6.04 9.99
CA GLU A 78 6.81 -4.75 10.61
C GLU A 78 8.08 -4.82 11.50
N ASP A 79 8.15 -5.83 12.36
CA ASP A 79 9.26 -6.01 13.33
C ASP A 79 10.63 -6.21 12.68
N ILE A 80 10.67 -6.82 11.49
CA ILE A 80 11.93 -7.05 10.76
C ILE A 80 12.26 -5.84 9.88
N LEU A 81 11.26 -5.22 9.25
CA LEU A 81 11.44 -4.06 8.39
C LEU A 81 11.94 -2.85 9.18
N LEU A 82 11.48 -2.66 10.43
CA LEU A 82 11.97 -1.61 11.34
C LEU A 82 13.46 -1.74 11.69
N LYS A 83 14.08 -2.91 11.47
CA LYS A 83 15.50 -3.17 11.76
C LYS A 83 16.38 -3.10 10.52
N MET A 84 15.78 -2.91 9.34
CA MET A 84 16.48 -2.88 8.06
C MET A 84 16.74 -1.43 7.61
N ASP A 85 17.80 -1.24 6.84
CA ASP A 85 18.05 0.00 6.09
C ASP A 85 17.31 0.00 4.74
N PHE A 86 17.45 1.10 3.99
CA PHE A 86 16.83 1.27 2.67
C PHE A 86 17.06 0.07 1.72
N ILE A 87 18.31 -0.39 1.58
CA ILE A 87 18.67 -1.42 0.58
C ILE A 87 18.01 -2.74 0.96
N HIS A 88 18.11 -3.12 2.23
CA HIS A 88 17.56 -4.37 2.73
C HIS A 88 16.02 -4.36 2.69
N ILE A 89 15.36 -3.23 3.00
CA ILE A 89 13.90 -3.11 2.84
C ILE A 89 13.50 -3.27 1.38
N ALA A 90 14.16 -2.56 0.46
CA ALA A 90 13.82 -2.62 -0.97
C ALA A 90 13.98 -4.04 -1.53
N GLN A 91 15.08 -4.73 -1.19
CA GLN A 91 15.30 -6.12 -1.58
C GLN A 91 14.27 -7.07 -0.99
N PHE A 92 13.94 -6.90 0.29
CA PHE A 92 12.97 -7.74 0.98
C PHE A 92 11.55 -7.60 0.39
N LEU A 93 11.10 -6.37 0.14
CA LEU A 93 9.74 -6.13 -0.36
C LEU A 93 9.57 -6.47 -1.84
N THR A 94 10.65 -6.42 -2.63
CA THR A 94 10.62 -6.86 -4.04
C THR A 94 10.72 -8.38 -4.20
N LYS A 95 11.20 -9.09 -3.16
CA LYS A 95 11.26 -10.55 -3.11
C LYS A 95 10.84 -11.07 -1.73
N LEU A 96 9.53 -11.20 -1.55
CA LEU A 96 8.94 -11.70 -0.31
C LEU A 96 9.31 -13.17 -0.07
N PRO A 97 9.35 -13.62 1.21
CA PRO A 97 9.53 -15.02 1.55
C PRO A 97 8.44 -15.93 0.97
N GLU A 98 8.80 -17.14 0.58
CA GLU A 98 7.86 -18.12 0.00
C GLU A 98 7.05 -18.89 1.07
N ASP A 99 7.45 -18.83 2.34
CA ASP A 99 6.84 -19.53 3.47
C ASP A 99 5.68 -18.76 4.13
N ILE A 100 5.13 -17.77 3.44
CA ILE A 100 3.97 -17.00 3.92
C ILE A 100 2.74 -17.92 3.97
N THR A 101 2.30 -18.24 5.18
CA THR A 101 1.05 -18.96 5.40
C THR A 101 -0.16 -18.04 5.26
N SER A 102 -1.24 -18.59 4.74
CA SER A 102 -2.50 -17.85 4.57
C SER A 102 -3.07 -17.30 5.88
N GLU A 103 -2.96 -18.05 6.96
CA GLU A 103 -3.49 -17.73 8.27
C GLU A 103 -2.82 -16.47 8.83
N LYS A 104 -1.49 -16.41 8.77
CA LYS A 104 -0.71 -15.25 9.21
C LYS A 104 -1.03 -14.02 8.37
N LEU A 105 -0.99 -14.15 7.04
CA LEU A 105 -1.25 -13.01 6.16
C LEU A 105 -2.67 -12.47 6.35
N PHE A 106 -3.70 -13.32 6.29
CA PHE A 106 -5.08 -12.89 6.42
C PHE A 106 -5.42 -12.36 7.82
N SER A 107 -4.76 -12.86 8.87
CA SER A 107 -4.84 -12.27 10.21
C SER A 107 -4.31 -10.83 10.21
N CYS A 108 -3.18 -10.57 9.57
CA CYS A 108 -2.63 -9.22 9.44
C CYS A 108 -3.53 -8.31 8.59
N ILE A 109 -4.06 -8.81 7.46
CA ILE A 109 -5.00 -8.08 6.59
C ILE A 109 -6.28 -7.71 7.36
N ALA A 110 -6.84 -8.64 8.12
CA ALA A 110 -8.06 -8.41 8.91
C ALA A 110 -7.85 -7.29 9.95
N ALA A 111 -6.65 -7.17 10.50
CA ALA A 111 -6.30 -6.13 11.46
C ALA A 111 -6.11 -4.74 10.83
N ILE A 112 -5.96 -4.64 9.49
CA ILE A 112 -5.90 -3.36 8.77
C ILE A 112 -7.29 -2.72 8.71
N GLN A 113 -7.35 -1.45 9.08
CA GLN A 113 -8.53 -0.59 8.98
C GLN A 113 -8.44 0.28 7.72
N MET A 114 -9.44 0.16 6.84
CA MET A 114 -9.56 0.95 5.61
C MET A 114 -10.54 2.13 5.78
N GLN A 115 -10.50 2.75 6.97
CA GLN A 115 -11.33 3.89 7.36
C GLN A 115 -10.47 4.95 8.07
N ASN A 116 -10.40 6.16 7.51
CA ASN A 116 -9.67 7.31 8.06
C ASN A 116 -10.66 8.35 8.58
N SER A 117 -10.70 8.64 9.89
CA SER A 117 -11.45 9.79 10.44
C SER A 117 -12.86 9.97 9.85
N THR A 118 -13.62 8.86 9.72
CA THR A 118 -14.97 8.71 9.09
C THR A 118 -15.04 8.53 7.57
N LYS A 119 -13.93 8.64 6.84
CA LYS A 119 -13.84 8.44 5.39
C LYS A 119 -13.37 7.03 5.03
N LYS A 120 -14.13 6.36 4.15
CA LYS A 120 -13.73 5.08 3.53
C LYS A 120 -12.69 5.30 2.43
N TRP A 121 -12.01 4.23 2.02
CA TRP A 121 -11.08 4.21 0.88
C TRP A 121 -11.55 5.06 -0.31
N THR A 122 -12.78 4.82 -0.79
CA THR A 122 -13.35 5.53 -1.96
C THR A 122 -13.44 7.04 -1.76
N GLN A 123 -13.74 7.49 -0.53
CA GLN A 123 -13.84 8.92 -0.20
C GLN A 123 -12.46 9.55 -0.06
N VAL A 124 -11.50 8.85 0.55
CA VAL A 124 -10.11 9.31 0.64
C VAL A 124 -9.48 9.40 -0.75
N PHE A 125 -9.68 8.37 -1.58
CA PHE A 125 -9.23 8.37 -2.98
C PHE A 125 -9.82 9.54 -3.77
N ALA A 126 -11.12 9.81 -3.60
CA ALA A 126 -11.79 10.95 -4.23
C ALA A 126 -11.25 12.32 -3.75
N SER A 127 -10.94 12.48 -2.46
CA SER A 127 -10.34 13.73 -1.96
C SER A 127 -8.93 13.92 -2.50
N VAL A 128 -8.07 12.89 -2.44
CA VAL A 128 -6.72 12.92 -3.01
C VAL A 128 -6.75 13.26 -4.50
N MET A 129 -7.72 12.69 -5.23
CA MET A 129 -7.95 13.00 -6.65
C MET A 129 -8.30 14.47 -6.90
N LYS A 130 -9.05 15.11 -6.01
CA LYS A 130 -9.45 16.52 -6.11
C LYS A 130 -8.25 17.43 -5.84
N ASP A 131 -7.51 17.15 -4.77
CA ASP A 131 -6.37 17.97 -4.33
C ASP A 131 -5.26 18.02 -5.39
N ILE A 132 -4.95 16.88 -6.03
CA ILE A 132 -3.96 16.82 -7.12
C ILE A 132 -4.40 17.67 -8.33
N LYS A 133 -5.69 17.63 -8.69
CA LYS A 133 -6.22 18.45 -9.80
C LYS A 133 -6.16 19.95 -9.50
N GLU A 134 -6.33 20.35 -8.25
CA GLU A 134 -6.23 21.75 -7.84
C GLU A 134 -4.77 22.23 -7.82
N GLY A 135 -3.83 21.38 -7.41
CA GLY A 135 -2.39 21.65 -7.49
C GLY A 135 -1.89 21.89 -8.91
N ASP A 136 -2.32 21.08 -9.88
CA ASP A 136 -1.94 21.23 -11.30
C ASP A 136 -2.48 22.54 -11.92
N LYS A 137 -3.69 22.97 -11.51
CA LYS A 137 -4.27 24.25 -11.98
C LYS A 137 -3.50 25.46 -11.46
N ASN A 138 -3.07 25.42 -10.20
CA ASN A 138 -2.31 26.52 -9.58
C ASN A 138 -0.87 26.63 -10.13
N ASN A 139 -0.32 25.54 -10.69
CA ASN A 139 1.02 25.52 -11.29
C ASN A 139 1.03 25.81 -12.80
N SER A 140 -0.14 26.04 -13.44
CA SER A 140 -0.20 26.38 -14.86
C SER A 140 0.24 27.83 -15.14
N PRO A 141 1.24 28.08 -16.03
CA PRO A 141 1.74 29.42 -16.32
C PRO A 141 0.72 30.37 -16.99
N ALA A 142 -0.37 29.81 -17.54
CA ALA A 142 -1.35 30.54 -18.34
C ALA A 142 -2.23 31.52 -17.55
N LEU A 143 -2.14 31.54 -16.21
CA LEU A 143 -2.94 32.41 -15.33
C LEU A 143 -2.11 33.55 -14.68
N LYS A 144 -0.83 33.69 -15.04
CA LYS A 144 0.06 34.76 -14.53
C LYS A 144 0.32 35.87 -15.56
N SER A 145 -0.58 36.10 -16.52
CA SER A 145 -0.51 37.22 -17.47
C SER A 145 -1.82 37.96 -17.56
#